data_AF-A0A2T2NX63-F1
#
_entry.id   AF-A0A2T2NX63-F1
#
_cell.length_a   1.000
_cell.length_b   1.000
_cell.length_c   1.000
_cell.angle_alpha   90.00
_cell.angle_beta   90.00
_cell.angle_gamma   90.00
#
_symmetry.space_group_name_H-M   'P 1'
#
loop_
_entity.id
_entity.type
_entity.pdbx_description
1 polymer ?
#
loop_
_entity_poly.entity_id
_entity_poly.type
_entity_poly.pdbx_seq_one_letter_code
_entity_poly.pdbx_strand_id
1 'polypeptide(L)'
;MVLVKIEDSPEPDLQPDAMPAGTASLNSTSSTHPVDPKDPEGFLRRCSGHNKKTKARCSAVIGKNAHSKLARLEHLPTCHAHRDQKSLAGWCTFMESNREPCGRLFRWKPPFFELCTEHMGHPETPCHFMKLPVELRLEIFRYLLPTLPIGSSTAPGHRSQCSTDHNQYWINVKDLMYSVVPFTIDIRKDGMFMCGRRLLEPRRADGTQHFTANDVEATKKKFLKTFDFAAVKNYNVDILVENWSDNPGGPGNIYSTWDEEVEIYDIRDYVGVVVSGVLSLARNLCKLNVKLGFSDFNWTEEELITNSTCLLGPFERLRNVRQPRLCGVYKSTAARTNFMINTPMPPPRTSRSTQHNDLSNPLCSIPALRQEVQVLGPSHAEYNAYREKWERWVSLTADKPLQKPPIRRMFSEFKEFYTKIAVVVSAVTTHKGRQAFLHRARVARETENVEAFRLLRNELIQHWYSYLEDEERKKNDINDQLSKMLDADVYPSHDFD
;
A
#
# COMPACT_ATOMS: atom_id res chain seq x y z
N MET A 1 15.92 8.44 -9.36
CA MET A 1 14.71 9.21 -8.99
C MET A 1 13.61 8.80 -9.95
N VAL A 2 12.62 8.00 -9.50
CA VAL A 2 11.63 7.36 -10.38
C VAL A 2 10.39 8.26 -10.45
N LEU A 3 10.17 8.89 -11.60
CA LEU A 3 8.92 9.58 -11.91
C LEU A 3 7.94 8.54 -12.46
N VAL A 4 7.08 7.99 -11.61
CA VAL A 4 5.75 7.55 -12.06
C VAL A 4 4.99 8.86 -12.32
N LYS A 5 5.18 9.43 -13.51
CA LYS A 5 4.67 10.76 -13.86
C LYS A 5 3.17 10.67 -14.09
N ILE A 6 2.41 11.05 -13.06
CA ILE A 6 1.05 11.55 -13.19
C ILE A 6 1.19 13.04 -12.92
N GLU A 7 0.91 13.88 -13.91
CA GLU A 7 1.28 15.29 -13.97
C GLU A 7 0.62 16.18 -12.90
N ASP A 8 1.37 17.22 -12.50
CA ASP A 8 1.36 17.96 -11.23
C ASP A 8 0.27 19.03 -11.06
N SER A 9 0.03 19.39 -9.79
CA SER A 9 -0.73 20.55 -9.27
C SER A 9 0.16 21.32 -8.24
N PRO A 10 0.02 22.64 -8.01
CA PRO A 10 0.90 23.41 -7.11
C PRO A 10 0.31 23.65 -5.70
N GLU A 11 1.18 23.65 -4.67
CA GLU A 11 0.93 23.99 -3.25
C GLU A 11 1.55 25.35 -2.85
N PRO A 12 1.07 26.00 -1.76
CA PRO A 12 1.84 26.99 -1.01
C PRO A 12 2.09 26.61 0.48
N ASP A 13 2.92 27.45 1.12
CA ASP A 13 3.93 27.14 2.16
C ASP A 13 3.71 27.95 3.48
N LEU A 14 4.51 27.64 4.53
CA LEU A 14 4.77 28.37 5.81
C LEU A 14 3.77 28.17 6.99
N GLN A 15 4.08 28.19 8.30
CA GLN A 15 5.27 28.10 9.20
C GLN A 15 4.75 27.89 10.67
N PRO A 16 5.61 27.58 11.69
CA PRO A 16 5.19 27.09 13.03
C PRO A 16 5.46 28.05 14.22
N ASP A 17 4.86 27.79 15.40
CA ASP A 17 5.31 28.32 16.70
C ASP A 17 4.95 27.42 17.91
N ALA A 18 5.71 27.55 19.01
CA ALA A 18 5.99 26.53 20.02
C ALA A 18 5.59 26.85 21.50
N MET A 19 5.68 25.79 22.34
CA MET A 19 5.91 25.75 23.83
C MET A 19 4.70 25.93 24.81
N PRO A 20 4.84 25.62 26.13
CA PRO A 20 5.33 24.40 26.80
C PRO A 20 4.39 23.88 27.94
N ALA A 21 4.84 22.80 28.61
CA ALA A 21 4.12 21.90 29.52
C ALA A 21 4.02 22.32 31.01
N GLY A 22 3.11 21.67 31.76
CA GLY A 22 3.05 21.69 33.23
C GLY A 22 2.65 20.34 33.84
N THR A 23 3.47 19.85 34.77
CA THR A 23 3.39 18.57 35.53
C THR A 23 2.88 18.79 36.96
N ALA A 24 2.20 17.79 37.54
CA ALA A 24 2.31 17.46 38.97
C ALA A 24 1.69 16.08 39.28
N SER A 25 2.45 15.25 40.02
CA SER A 25 2.03 13.98 40.63
C SER A 25 2.31 14.06 42.14
N LEU A 26 1.45 13.49 42.97
CA LEU A 26 1.56 13.45 44.44
C LEU A 26 1.84 12.01 44.91
N ASN A 27 2.93 11.86 45.69
CA ASN A 27 3.38 10.61 46.31
C ASN A 27 2.89 10.49 47.77
N SER A 28 2.61 9.25 48.18
CA SER A 28 2.33 8.83 49.56
C SER A 28 3.58 8.32 50.28
N THR A 29 3.75 8.72 51.54
CA THR A 29 4.89 8.43 52.44
C THR A 29 4.83 7.04 53.09
N SER A 30 5.96 6.31 53.11
CA SER A 30 6.23 5.23 54.08
C SER A 30 7.70 5.24 54.53
N SER A 31 7.97 4.56 55.65
CA SER A 31 9.05 4.79 56.62
C SER A 31 10.50 4.69 56.11
N THR A 32 11.32 5.62 56.58
CA THR A 32 12.72 5.87 56.18
C THR A 32 13.71 4.99 56.94
N HIS A 33 13.90 3.76 56.46
CA HIS A 33 15.22 3.13 56.56
C HIS A 33 16.02 3.44 55.30
N PRO A 34 17.35 3.65 55.38
CA PRO A 34 18.18 3.84 54.19
C PRO A 34 18.08 2.56 53.34
N VAL A 35 17.32 2.64 52.25
CA VAL A 35 17.21 1.60 51.23
C VAL A 35 18.56 1.56 50.52
N ASP A 36 19.19 0.39 50.52
CA ASP A 36 20.41 0.19 49.74
C ASP A 36 20.02 0.30 48.25
N PRO A 37 20.58 1.26 47.48
CA PRO A 37 20.22 1.43 46.08
C PRO A 37 20.54 0.19 45.22
N LYS A 38 21.45 -0.69 45.68
CA LYS A 38 21.78 -1.96 45.01
C LYS A 38 20.86 -3.12 45.43
N ASP A 39 20.03 -2.94 46.45
CA ASP A 39 19.07 -3.93 46.92
C ASP A 39 17.75 -3.23 47.32
N PRO A 40 17.02 -2.66 46.34
CA PRO A 40 15.80 -1.88 46.62
C PRO A 40 14.71 -2.71 47.30
N GLU A 41 14.73 -4.01 47.07
CA GLU A 41 13.83 -4.97 47.69
C GLU A 41 14.34 -5.46 49.05
N GLY A 42 15.57 -5.15 49.48
CA GLY A 42 16.11 -5.57 50.77
C GLY A 42 16.28 -7.08 50.90
N PHE A 43 16.52 -7.81 49.80
CA PHE A 43 16.80 -9.25 49.79
C PHE A 43 17.98 -9.65 50.67
N LEU A 44 18.99 -8.80 50.83
CA LEU A 44 20.14 -9.10 51.67
C LEU A 44 19.81 -9.11 53.17
N ARG A 45 18.74 -8.42 53.57
CA ARG A 45 18.34 -8.29 54.98
C ARG A 45 17.10 -9.11 55.32
N ARG A 46 16.26 -9.46 54.35
CA ARG A 46 14.97 -10.11 54.57
C ARG A 46 14.77 -11.29 53.63
N CYS A 47 14.11 -12.32 54.15
CA CYS A 47 13.74 -13.50 53.40
C CYS A 47 13.02 -13.14 52.08
N SER A 48 13.41 -13.79 50.97
CA SER A 48 12.77 -13.64 49.65
C SER A 48 11.48 -14.45 49.48
N GLY A 49 11.13 -15.30 50.46
CA GLY A 49 9.93 -16.11 50.46
C GLY A 49 8.66 -15.29 50.75
N HIS A 50 7.52 -15.79 50.29
CA HIS A 50 6.18 -15.25 50.56
C HIS A 50 5.38 -16.20 51.44
N ASN A 51 4.58 -15.63 52.34
CA ASN A 51 3.65 -16.41 53.14
C ASN A 51 2.54 -16.97 52.23
N LYS A 52 2.36 -18.30 52.25
CA LYS A 52 1.39 -19.00 51.39
C LYS A 52 -0.06 -18.50 51.56
N LYS A 53 -0.43 -18.02 52.76
CA LYS A 53 -1.79 -17.53 53.06
C LYS A 53 -2.00 -16.08 52.63
N THR A 54 -1.10 -15.18 53.05
CA THR A 54 -1.29 -13.74 52.83
C THR A 54 -0.70 -13.23 51.53
N LYS A 55 0.14 -14.05 50.85
CA LYS A 55 0.99 -13.67 49.73
C LYS A 55 1.94 -12.50 50.04
N ALA A 56 2.02 -12.04 51.29
CA ALA A 56 2.95 -11.02 51.71
C ALA A 56 4.37 -11.58 51.82
N ARG A 57 5.38 -10.77 51.50
CA ARG A 57 6.78 -11.16 51.66
C ARG A 57 7.11 -11.39 53.13
N CYS A 58 7.89 -12.43 53.40
CA CYS A 58 8.31 -12.80 54.74
C CYS A 58 9.17 -11.68 55.36
N SER A 59 8.80 -11.26 56.56
CA SER A 59 9.53 -10.24 57.34
C SER A 59 10.74 -10.80 58.10
N ALA A 60 11.01 -12.11 58.03
CA ALA A 60 12.12 -12.74 58.73
C ALA A 60 13.45 -12.13 58.28
N VAL A 61 14.22 -11.63 59.25
CA VAL A 61 15.55 -11.06 59.03
C VAL A 61 16.54 -12.18 58.76
N ILE A 62 17.33 -12.06 57.70
CA ILE A 62 18.41 -12.99 57.38
C ILE A 62 19.69 -12.50 58.08
N GLY A 63 20.37 -13.41 58.78
CA GLY A 63 21.50 -13.06 59.67
C GLY A 63 22.65 -12.35 58.96
N LYS A 64 23.35 -11.48 59.71
CA LYS A 64 24.45 -10.59 59.24
C LYS A 64 25.57 -11.32 58.49
N ASN A 65 25.75 -12.62 58.73
CA ASN A 65 26.78 -13.45 58.09
C ASN A 65 26.50 -13.74 56.60
N ALA A 66 25.30 -13.45 56.09
CA ALA A 66 25.01 -13.54 54.65
C ALA A 66 25.70 -12.42 53.85
N HIS A 67 25.96 -11.26 54.47
CA HIS A 67 26.58 -10.12 53.80
C HIS A 67 28.06 -10.34 53.46
N SER A 68 28.82 -11.12 54.24
CA SER A 68 30.26 -11.34 53.98
C SER A 68 30.55 -12.34 52.85
N LYS A 69 29.54 -13.08 52.36
CA LYS A 69 29.62 -13.98 51.19
C LYS A 69 28.93 -13.42 49.93
N LEU A 70 28.82 -12.09 49.85
CA LEU A 70 28.09 -11.36 48.81
C LEU A 70 28.62 -11.53 47.37
N ALA A 71 29.77 -12.17 47.17
CA ALA A 71 30.47 -12.17 45.88
C ALA A 71 29.73 -12.89 44.72
N ARG A 72 28.67 -13.67 44.98
CA ARG A 72 27.65 -14.15 44.01
C ARG A 72 26.82 -15.24 44.67
N LEU A 73 25.78 -14.85 45.41
CA LEU A 73 24.78 -15.83 45.85
C LEU A 73 24.10 -16.42 44.62
N GLU A 74 24.04 -17.75 44.51
CA GLU A 74 23.29 -18.43 43.44
C GLU A 74 21.77 -18.24 43.64
N HIS A 75 21.33 -18.17 44.90
CA HIS A 75 19.92 -18.07 45.28
C HIS A 75 19.70 -16.89 46.23
N LEU A 76 18.56 -16.20 46.08
CA LEU A 76 18.12 -15.20 47.04
C LEU A 76 17.89 -15.85 48.42
N PRO A 77 18.26 -15.18 49.52
CA PRO A 77 18.25 -15.80 50.83
C PRO A 77 16.82 -16.06 51.31
N THR A 78 16.60 -17.27 51.83
CA THR A 78 15.33 -17.68 52.44
C THR A 78 15.55 -18.09 53.90
N CYS A 79 14.55 -17.85 54.75
CA CYS A 79 14.54 -18.41 56.10
C CYS A 79 14.23 -19.91 56.04
N HIS A 80 14.42 -20.60 57.16
CA HIS A 80 14.18 -22.05 57.25
C HIS A 80 12.76 -22.45 56.82
N ALA A 81 11.74 -21.63 57.14
CA ALA A 81 10.35 -21.89 56.80
C ALA A 81 10.02 -21.72 55.30
N HIS A 82 10.88 -21.05 54.52
CA HIS A 82 10.70 -20.81 53.09
C HIS A 82 11.85 -21.43 52.26
N ARG A 83 12.48 -22.48 52.79
CA ARG A 83 13.57 -23.19 52.09
C ARG A 83 13.10 -23.82 50.77
N ASP A 84 11.80 -24.08 50.64
CA ASP A 84 11.11 -24.55 49.42
C ASP A 84 10.89 -23.44 48.38
N GLN A 85 11.01 -22.16 48.75
CA GLN A 85 10.77 -21.01 47.86
C GLN A 85 12.06 -20.34 47.37
N LYS A 86 13.11 -21.12 47.13
CA LYS A 86 14.36 -20.60 46.59
C LYS A 86 14.13 -20.03 45.19
N SER A 87 14.66 -18.84 44.96
CA SER A 87 14.69 -18.20 43.64
C SER A 87 16.11 -17.79 43.32
N LEU A 88 16.50 -17.87 42.06
CA LEU A 88 17.84 -17.48 41.64
C LEU A 88 18.05 -15.98 41.87
N ALA A 89 19.23 -15.63 42.35
CA ALA A 89 19.66 -14.26 42.50
C ALA A 89 20.35 -13.83 41.20
N GLY A 90 19.95 -12.68 40.65
CA GLY A 90 20.67 -12.04 39.55
C GLY A 90 21.14 -10.65 39.95
N TRP A 91 22.21 -10.22 39.29
CA TRP A 91 22.83 -8.91 39.50
C TRP A 91 22.75 -8.14 38.20
N CYS A 92 22.18 -6.93 38.22
CA CYS A 92 22.03 -6.17 36.99
C CYS A 92 23.40 -5.89 36.34
N THR A 93 23.61 -6.44 35.15
CA THR A 93 24.84 -6.31 34.36
C THR A 93 24.83 -5.13 33.39
N PHE A 94 23.79 -4.28 33.45
CA PHE A 94 23.71 -3.07 32.65
C PHE A 94 24.85 -2.13 33.01
N MET A 95 25.60 -1.67 32.01
CA MET A 95 26.70 -0.73 32.18
C MET A 95 26.15 0.70 32.09
N GLU A 96 26.26 1.45 33.18
CA GLU A 96 25.89 2.86 33.22
C GLU A 96 26.89 3.70 32.41
N SER A 97 26.57 4.97 32.15
CA SER A 97 27.39 5.90 31.36
C SER A 97 28.80 6.11 31.94
N ASN A 98 28.98 5.89 33.24
CA ASN A 98 30.26 5.88 33.96
C ASN A 98 31.08 4.58 33.77
N ARG A 99 30.59 3.61 33.00
CA ARG A 99 31.15 2.25 32.82
C ARG A 99 31.14 1.38 34.09
N GLU A 100 30.33 1.69 35.07
CA GLU A 100 30.07 0.79 36.19
C GLU A 100 28.81 -0.05 35.93
N PRO A 101 28.77 -1.33 36.33
CA PRO A 101 27.54 -2.10 36.28
C PRO A 101 26.56 -1.58 37.34
N CYS A 102 25.29 -1.45 36.98
CA CYS A 102 24.20 -1.10 37.90
C CYS A 102 24.26 -1.93 39.20
N GLY A 103 24.53 -3.24 39.06
CA GLY A 103 24.81 -4.11 40.20
C GLY A 103 23.62 -4.29 41.14
N ARG A 104 22.39 -3.99 40.71
CA ARG A 104 21.20 -4.25 41.51
C ARG A 104 20.90 -5.72 41.62
N LEU A 105 20.67 -6.17 42.85
CA LEU A 105 20.18 -7.50 43.16
C LEU A 105 18.68 -7.59 42.86
N PHE A 106 18.29 -8.62 42.11
CA PHE A 106 16.89 -8.88 41.80
C PHE A 106 16.60 -10.37 41.70
N ARG A 107 15.32 -10.73 41.65
CA ARG A 107 14.88 -12.10 41.41
C ARG A 107 15.07 -12.46 39.94
N TRP A 108 16.08 -13.26 39.66
CA TRP A 108 16.40 -13.67 38.29
C TRP A 108 15.57 -14.89 37.86
N LYS A 109 15.15 -14.86 36.60
CA LYS A 109 14.43 -15.94 35.95
C LYS A 109 15.21 -16.30 34.69
N PRO A 110 16.12 -17.28 34.72
CA PRO A 110 16.73 -17.78 33.50
C PRO A 110 15.63 -18.25 32.51
N PRO A 111 15.83 -18.06 31.20
CA PRO A 111 17.07 -17.68 30.53
C PRO A 111 17.22 -16.16 30.26
N PHE A 112 16.43 -15.29 30.92
CA PHE A 112 16.48 -13.85 30.65
C PHE A 112 17.83 -13.23 31.03
N PHE A 113 18.16 -12.06 30.48
CA PHE A 113 19.37 -11.34 30.86
C PHE A 113 19.34 -10.95 32.34
N GLU A 114 20.52 -10.86 32.95
CA GLU A 114 20.67 -10.34 34.30
C GLU A 114 20.47 -8.82 34.29
N LEU A 115 19.25 -8.34 34.07
CA LEU A 115 18.85 -6.93 34.03
C LEU A 115 17.71 -6.68 35.02
N CYS A 116 17.85 -5.65 35.85
CA CYS A 116 16.76 -5.23 36.75
C CYS A 116 15.60 -4.63 35.95
N THR A 117 14.46 -4.42 36.61
CA THR A 117 13.24 -3.88 35.97
C THR A 117 13.41 -2.49 35.37
N GLU A 118 14.33 -1.68 35.90
CA GLU A 118 14.62 -0.34 35.36
C GLU A 118 15.46 -0.38 34.08
N HIS A 119 16.31 -1.41 33.92
CA HIS A 119 17.18 -1.56 32.76
C HIS A 119 16.65 -2.58 31.73
N MET A 120 15.56 -3.27 32.05
CA MET A 120 14.91 -4.17 31.11
C MET A 120 14.29 -3.37 29.96
N GLY A 121 14.86 -3.52 28.75
CA GLY A 121 14.45 -2.75 27.58
C GLY A 121 15.11 -1.39 27.42
N HIS A 122 16.14 -1.07 28.22
CA HIS A 122 16.92 0.16 28.04
C HIS A 122 17.64 0.15 26.67
N PRO A 123 17.65 1.26 25.89
CA PRO A 123 18.20 1.28 24.52
C PRO A 123 19.69 0.96 24.44
N GLU A 124 20.45 1.20 25.52
CA GLU A 124 21.89 0.88 25.59
C GLU A 124 22.16 -0.58 26.00
N THR A 125 21.14 -1.39 26.28
CA THR A 125 21.36 -2.81 26.57
C THR A 125 21.96 -3.52 25.36
N PRO A 126 22.99 -4.37 25.53
CA PRO A 126 23.63 -5.04 24.42
C PRO A 126 22.64 -5.97 23.70
N CYS A 127 22.35 -5.66 22.44
CA CYS A 127 21.58 -6.54 21.59
C CYS A 127 22.45 -7.73 21.14
N HIS A 128 22.44 -8.81 21.92
CA HIS A 128 23.18 -10.04 21.60
C HIS A 128 22.74 -10.67 20.27
N PHE A 129 21.50 -10.40 19.84
CA PHE A 129 21.01 -10.82 18.54
C PHE A 129 21.90 -10.28 17.41
N MET A 130 22.37 -9.04 17.49
CA MET A 130 23.27 -8.45 16.47
C MET A 130 24.70 -9.00 16.51
N LYS A 131 25.08 -9.72 17.57
CA LYS A 131 26.37 -10.44 17.64
C LYS A 131 26.31 -11.81 16.96
N LEU A 132 25.12 -12.31 16.61
CA LEU A 132 24.98 -13.55 15.86
C LEU A 132 25.49 -13.36 14.42
N PRO A 133 26.15 -14.39 13.84
CA PRO A 133 26.43 -14.45 12.41
C PRO A 133 25.18 -14.12 11.58
N VAL A 134 25.38 -13.48 10.43
CA VAL A 134 24.28 -13.01 9.59
C VAL A 134 23.35 -14.15 9.17
N GLU A 135 23.90 -15.33 8.94
CA GLU A 135 23.19 -16.56 8.56
C GLU A 135 22.18 -16.98 9.63
N LEU A 136 22.60 -16.99 10.91
CA LEU A 136 21.71 -17.33 12.02
C LEU A 136 20.62 -16.28 12.22
N ARG A 137 20.96 -14.99 12.05
CA ARG A 137 19.94 -13.92 12.11
C ARG A 137 18.91 -14.07 11.01
N LEU A 138 19.35 -14.33 9.78
CA LEU A 138 18.48 -14.56 8.63
C LEU A 138 17.61 -15.80 8.84
N GLU A 139 18.16 -16.87 9.41
CA GLU A 139 17.39 -18.07 9.73
C GLU A 139 16.30 -17.79 10.78
N ILE A 140 16.63 -17.06 11.85
CA ILE A 140 15.64 -16.62 12.84
C ILE A 140 14.56 -15.76 12.17
N PHE A 141 14.93 -14.83 11.29
CA PHE A 141 13.96 -14.01 10.57
C PHE A 141 13.05 -14.82 9.66
N ARG A 142 13.49 -15.92 9.06
CA ARG A 142 12.61 -16.79 8.25
C ARG A 142 11.42 -17.30 9.05
N TYR A 143 11.60 -17.59 10.34
CA TYR A 143 10.50 -17.99 11.23
C TYR A 143 9.57 -16.83 11.62
N LEU A 144 10.03 -15.58 11.49
CA LEU A 144 9.26 -14.37 11.82
C LEU A 144 8.56 -13.76 10.60
N LEU A 145 9.06 -14.02 9.40
CA LEU A 145 8.47 -13.52 8.16
C LEU A 145 7.13 -14.21 7.89
N PRO A 146 6.16 -13.50 7.28
CA PRO A 146 4.89 -14.09 6.94
C PRO A 146 5.09 -15.23 5.93
N THR A 147 4.45 -16.36 6.20
CA THR A 147 4.39 -17.51 5.28
C THR A 147 3.42 -17.26 4.13
N LEU A 148 2.44 -16.38 4.34
CA LEU A 148 1.45 -15.97 3.35
C LEU A 148 1.92 -14.73 2.57
N PRO A 149 1.43 -14.55 1.33
CA PRO A 149 1.71 -13.35 0.56
C PRO A 149 1.30 -12.06 1.29
N ILE A 150 2.12 -11.01 1.16
CA ILE A 150 1.81 -9.67 1.66
C ILE A 150 0.99 -8.95 0.58
N GLY A 151 -0.31 -8.80 0.83
CA GLY A 151 -1.26 -8.15 -0.07
C GLY A 151 -2.05 -7.05 0.65
N SER A 152 -3.19 -6.68 0.07
CA SER A 152 -4.05 -5.63 0.62
C SER A 152 -4.86 -6.09 1.85
N SER A 153 -5.22 -7.37 1.91
CA SER A 153 -5.89 -7.98 3.08
C SER A 153 -4.96 -8.26 4.27
N THR A 154 -3.65 -8.41 4.01
CA THR A 154 -2.66 -8.85 5.01
C THR A 154 -1.72 -7.74 5.44
N ALA A 155 -2.13 -6.48 5.29
CA ALA A 155 -1.39 -5.30 5.76
C ALA A 155 -1.96 -4.80 7.11
N PRO A 156 -1.82 -5.53 8.24
CA PRO A 156 -2.03 -4.92 9.54
C PRO A 156 -1.02 -3.78 9.68
N GLY A 157 -1.49 -2.63 10.15
CA GLY A 157 -0.78 -1.36 10.13
C GLY A 157 0.69 -1.45 10.55
N HIS A 158 1.58 -1.57 9.56
CA HIS A 158 3.01 -1.41 9.74
C HIS A 158 3.27 0.07 10.05
N ARG A 159 3.24 0.38 11.35
CA ARG A 159 3.58 1.71 11.85
C ARG A 159 5.06 1.92 11.58
N SER A 160 5.39 2.78 10.62
CA SER A 160 6.77 3.16 10.29
C SER A 160 7.35 4.05 11.39
N GLN A 161 7.53 3.50 12.58
CA GLN A 161 8.36 4.07 13.65
C GLN A 161 9.60 3.19 13.77
N CYS A 162 10.46 3.23 12.76
CA CYS A 162 11.79 2.65 12.87
C CYS A 162 12.75 3.84 12.92
N SER A 163 13.28 4.13 14.11
CA SER A 163 14.33 5.12 14.29
C SER A 163 15.56 4.68 13.48
N THR A 164 16.22 5.66 12.88
CA THR A 164 17.32 5.53 11.91
C THR A 164 18.54 4.75 12.43
N ASP A 165 18.62 4.46 13.73
CA ASP A 165 19.82 3.91 14.36
C ASP A 165 19.92 2.37 14.26
N HIS A 166 18.89 1.68 13.78
CA HIS A 166 18.90 0.22 13.56
C HIS A 166 19.01 -0.17 12.07
N ASN A 167 19.75 0.62 11.30
CA ASN A 167 19.75 0.53 9.84
C ASN A 167 20.19 -0.86 9.31
N GLN A 168 21.20 -1.49 9.92
CA GLN A 168 21.69 -2.80 9.48
C GLN A 168 20.70 -3.95 9.76
N TYR A 169 20.00 -3.90 10.89
CA TYR A 169 18.94 -4.87 11.21
C TYR A 169 17.85 -4.80 10.15
N TRP A 170 17.41 -3.58 9.84
CA TRP A 170 16.34 -3.37 8.89
C TRP A 170 16.71 -3.77 7.47
N ILE A 171 17.93 -3.45 7.02
CA ILE A 171 18.42 -3.86 5.69
C ILE A 171 18.38 -5.39 5.53
N ASN A 172 18.89 -6.15 6.51
CA ASN A 172 18.91 -7.61 6.41
C ASN A 172 17.50 -8.22 6.37
N VAL A 173 16.59 -7.73 7.21
CA VAL A 173 15.19 -8.19 7.22
C VAL A 173 14.50 -7.82 5.91
N LYS A 174 14.69 -6.59 5.43
CA LYS A 174 14.12 -6.08 4.19
C LYS A 174 14.56 -6.93 2.99
N ASP A 175 15.87 -7.18 2.86
CA ASP A 175 16.43 -7.95 1.75
C ASP A 175 15.94 -9.40 1.76
N LEU A 176 15.87 -10.02 2.95
CA LEU A 176 15.31 -11.37 3.10
C LEU A 176 13.82 -11.39 2.74
N MET A 177 13.04 -10.44 3.28
CA MET A 177 11.60 -10.32 3.01
C MET A 177 11.34 -10.17 1.52
N TYR A 178 12.02 -9.25 0.84
CA TYR A 178 11.88 -9.02 -0.59
C TYR A 178 12.37 -10.18 -1.46
N SER A 179 13.29 -11.00 -0.94
CA SER A 179 13.78 -12.18 -1.66
C SER A 179 12.91 -13.43 -1.46
N VAL A 180 12.18 -13.55 -0.36
CA VAL A 180 11.46 -14.78 0.03
C VAL A 180 9.94 -14.62 -0.04
N VAL A 181 9.42 -13.51 0.48
CA VAL A 181 7.97 -13.31 0.65
C VAL A 181 7.36 -12.81 -0.67
N PRO A 182 6.28 -13.43 -1.17
CA PRO A 182 5.53 -12.90 -2.31
C PRO A 182 4.72 -11.66 -1.93
N PHE A 183 4.72 -10.65 -2.80
CA PHE A 183 3.85 -9.48 -2.67
C PHE A 183 2.69 -9.57 -3.65
N THR A 184 1.46 -9.37 -3.15
CA THR A 184 0.26 -9.40 -3.97
C THR A 184 -0.11 -7.99 -4.43
N ILE A 185 -0.33 -7.84 -5.74
CA ILE A 185 -0.91 -6.67 -6.38
C ILE A 185 -2.33 -7.04 -6.77
N ASP A 186 -3.30 -6.33 -6.21
CA ASP A 186 -4.71 -6.49 -6.54
C ASP A 186 -5.11 -5.46 -7.59
N ILE A 187 -5.66 -5.91 -8.71
CA ILE A 187 -6.20 -5.05 -9.77
C ILE A 187 -7.70 -5.27 -9.81
N ARG A 188 -8.45 -4.18 -9.63
CA ARG A 188 -9.91 -4.13 -9.58
C ARG A 188 -10.39 -2.94 -10.41
N LYS A 189 -11.70 -2.82 -10.62
CA LYS A 189 -12.31 -1.63 -11.22
C LYS A 189 -11.98 -0.34 -10.47
N ASP A 190 -11.82 -0.45 -9.15
CA ASP A 190 -11.50 0.67 -8.25
C ASP A 190 -10.00 1.02 -8.24
N GLY A 191 -9.20 0.37 -9.10
CA GLY A 191 -7.79 0.67 -9.31
C GLY A 191 -6.83 -0.46 -8.93
N MET A 192 -5.58 -0.07 -8.66
CA MET A 192 -4.49 -0.97 -8.27
C MET A 192 -4.18 -0.82 -6.78
N PHE A 193 -3.98 -1.94 -6.09
CA PHE A 193 -3.69 -1.96 -4.67
C PHE A 193 -2.55 -2.90 -4.32
N MET A 194 -1.81 -2.55 -3.28
CA MET A 194 -0.70 -3.34 -2.77
C MET A 194 -0.41 -2.92 -1.33
N CYS A 195 -0.09 -3.89 -0.45
CA CYS A 195 0.27 -3.62 0.95
C CYS A 195 -0.75 -2.72 1.70
N GLY A 196 -2.04 -2.90 1.42
CA GLY A 196 -3.14 -2.17 2.06
C GLY A 196 -3.32 -0.74 1.55
N ARG A 197 -2.69 -0.37 0.43
CA ARG A 197 -2.72 0.98 -0.14
C ARG A 197 -3.25 0.95 -1.56
N ARG A 198 -4.09 1.93 -1.90
CA ARG A 198 -4.46 2.23 -3.29
C ARG A 198 -3.31 2.98 -3.96
N LEU A 199 -2.75 2.39 -5.01
CA LEU A 199 -1.61 2.91 -5.74
C LEU A 199 -2.00 3.58 -7.06
N LEU A 200 -3.13 3.18 -7.64
CA LEU A 200 -3.69 3.81 -8.83
C LEU A 200 -5.20 3.94 -8.63
N GLU A 201 -5.75 5.09 -9.01
CA GLU A 201 -7.18 5.35 -8.96
C GLU A 201 -7.73 5.48 -10.39
N PRO A 202 -8.94 4.98 -10.66
CA PRO A 202 -9.68 5.31 -11.86
C PRO A 202 -9.77 6.83 -12.01
N ARG A 203 -9.59 7.31 -13.24
CA ARG A 203 -9.94 8.68 -13.58
C ARG A 203 -11.20 8.63 -14.43
N ARG A 204 -12.10 9.58 -14.20
CA ARG A 204 -13.25 9.79 -15.06
C ARG A 204 -12.79 10.19 -16.47
N ALA A 205 -13.69 10.12 -17.45
CA ALA A 205 -13.41 10.51 -18.82
C ALA A 205 -12.93 11.98 -18.96
N ASP A 206 -13.37 12.85 -18.04
CA ASP A 206 -12.96 14.25 -17.92
C ASP A 206 -11.58 14.43 -17.23
N GLY A 207 -10.94 13.34 -16.79
CA GLY A 207 -9.67 13.34 -16.09
C GLY A 207 -9.74 13.61 -14.58
N THR A 208 -10.94 13.88 -14.05
CA THR A 208 -11.17 14.10 -12.62
C THR A 208 -11.09 12.79 -11.82
N GLN A 209 -10.68 12.90 -10.56
CA GLN A 209 -10.60 11.76 -9.63
C GLN A 209 -12.00 11.43 -9.09
N HIS A 210 -12.24 10.17 -8.73
CA HIS A 210 -13.50 9.77 -8.12
C HIS A 210 -13.57 10.17 -6.64
N PHE A 211 -12.40 10.31 -5.99
CA PHE A 211 -12.29 10.66 -4.59
C PHE A 211 -11.55 11.99 -4.41
N THR A 212 -12.14 12.91 -3.65
CA THR A 212 -11.54 14.18 -3.25
C THR A 212 -10.69 13.97 -2.00
N ALA A 213 -9.40 13.68 -2.12
CA ALA A 213 -8.50 13.66 -0.96
C ALA A 213 -7.03 13.85 -1.35
N ASN A 214 -6.49 15.05 -1.11
CA ASN A 214 -5.07 15.36 -1.27
C ASN A 214 -4.18 14.41 -0.41
N ASP A 215 -4.66 13.99 0.76
CA ASP A 215 -3.91 13.17 1.70
C ASP A 215 -3.62 11.74 1.19
N VAL A 216 -4.56 11.17 0.41
CA VAL A 216 -4.39 9.83 -0.19
C VAL A 216 -3.28 9.88 -1.24
N GLU A 217 -3.22 10.95 -2.04
CA GLU A 217 -2.20 11.12 -3.07
C GLU A 217 -0.81 11.36 -2.45
N ALA A 218 -0.71 12.18 -1.40
CA ALA A 218 0.55 12.38 -0.68
C ALA A 218 1.09 11.06 -0.10
N THR A 219 0.20 10.23 0.46
CA THR A 219 0.53 8.93 1.04
C THR A 219 0.94 7.90 0.00
N LYS A 220 0.25 7.88 -1.14
CA LYS A 220 0.62 7.10 -2.31
C LYS A 220 1.99 7.53 -2.84
N LYS A 221 2.22 8.82 -3.04
CA LYS A 221 3.50 9.38 -3.51
C LYS A 221 4.64 9.03 -2.56
N LYS A 222 4.41 9.13 -1.24
CA LYS A 222 5.36 8.69 -0.20
C LYS A 222 5.66 7.20 -0.35
N PHE A 223 4.64 6.34 -0.43
CA PHE A 223 4.82 4.91 -0.60
C PHE A 223 5.62 4.57 -1.86
N LEU A 224 5.24 5.11 -3.01
CA LEU A 224 5.92 4.89 -4.29
C LEU A 224 7.39 5.34 -4.25
N LYS A 225 7.71 6.37 -3.47
CA LYS A 225 9.08 6.87 -3.28
C LYS A 225 9.89 5.98 -2.33
N THR A 226 9.27 5.43 -1.28
CA THR A 226 9.96 4.69 -0.22
C THR A 226 10.02 3.18 -0.45
N PHE A 227 9.06 2.62 -1.17
CA PHE A 227 9.00 1.18 -1.41
C PHE A 227 9.99 0.78 -2.52
N ASP A 228 10.83 -0.22 -2.22
CA ASP A 228 11.93 -0.63 -3.09
C ASP A 228 11.47 -1.75 -4.04
N PHE A 229 10.67 -1.37 -5.05
CA PHE A 229 10.16 -2.30 -6.06
C PHE A 229 11.26 -3.10 -6.77
N ALA A 230 12.46 -2.52 -6.88
CA ALA A 230 13.59 -3.15 -7.55
C ALA A 230 14.14 -4.37 -6.79
N ALA A 231 13.99 -4.39 -5.47
CA ALA A 231 14.48 -5.45 -4.61
C ALA A 231 13.53 -6.65 -4.49
N VAL A 232 12.23 -6.46 -4.73
CA VAL A 232 11.22 -7.52 -4.64
C VAL A 232 11.40 -8.53 -5.76
N LYS A 233 11.51 -9.81 -5.39
CA LYS A 233 11.76 -10.91 -6.34
C LYS A 233 10.51 -11.74 -6.64
N ASN A 234 9.48 -11.67 -5.81
CA ASN A 234 8.31 -12.55 -5.90
C ASN A 234 7.03 -11.73 -5.88
N TYR A 235 6.23 -11.83 -6.94
CA TYR A 235 4.95 -11.14 -7.06
C TYR A 235 3.81 -12.11 -7.37
N ASN A 236 2.66 -11.81 -6.79
CA ASN A 236 1.37 -12.32 -7.22
C ASN A 236 0.57 -11.15 -7.78
N VAL A 237 -0.11 -11.35 -8.92
CA VAL A 237 -1.00 -10.35 -9.51
C VAL A 237 -2.38 -10.97 -9.63
N ASP A 238 -3.31 -10.43 -8.87
CA ASP A 238 -4.69 -10.89 -8.82
C ASP A 238 -5.56 -9.86 -9.54
N ILE A 239 -6.06 -10.21 -10.72
CA ILE A 239 -6.93 -9.36 -11.54
C ILE A 239 -8.37 -9.83 -11.34
N LEU A 240 -9.28 -8.92 -10.99
CA LEU A 240 -10.72 -9.20 -10.96
C LEU A 240 -11.42 -8.20 -11.86
N VAL A 241 -12.20 -8.72 -12.79
CA VAL A 241 -13.14 -7.95 -13.61
C VAL A 241 -14.54 -8.31 -13.12
N GLU A 242 -15.36 -7.30 -12.88
CA GLU A 242 -16.71 -7.47 -12.34
C GLU A 242 -17.73 -6.92 -13.33
N ASN A 243 -18.75 -7.71 -13.64
CA ASN A 243 -19.93 -7.22 -14.33
C ASN A 243 -20.92 -6.63 -13.32
N TRP A 244 -21.27 -5.36 -13.52
CA TRP A 244 -22.14 -4.60 -12.63
C TRP A 244 -23.60 -4.53 -13.09
N SER A 245 -23.97 -5.23 -14.16
CA SER A 245 -25.32 -5.21 -14.73
C SER A 245 -26.40 -5.71 -13.76
N ASP A 246 -26.04 -6.60 -12.83
CA ASP A 246 -27.01 -7.48 -12.17
C ASP A 246 -27.26 -7.17 -10.69
N ASN A 247 -27.06 -5.93 -10.21
CA ASN A 247 -27.37 -5.64 -8.81
C ASN A 247 -28.90 -5.43 -8.63
N PRO A 248 -29.70 -6.47 -8.29
CA PRO A 248 -31.15 -6.48 -8.49
C PRO A 248 -31.89 -5.70 -7.40
N GLY A 249 -31.14 -5.14 -6.43
CA GLY A 249 -31.66 -4.48 -5.24
C GLY A 249 -31.44 -2.97 -5.20
N GLY A 250 -30.88 -2.36 -6.25
CA GLY A 250 -30.74 -0.91 -6.35
C GLY A 250 -32.01 -0.28 -6.94
N PRO A 251 -32.87 0.39 -6.15
CA PRO A 251 -34.07 1.00 -6.68
C PRO A 251 -33.68 2.18 -7.60
N GLY A 252 -33.74 1.97 -8.91
CA GLY A 252 -33.80 3.07 -9.89
C GLY A 252 -32.63 3.22 -10.88
N ASN A 253 -31.65 2.31 -10.96
CA ASN A 253 -30.55 2.49 -11.93
C ASN A 253 -30.86 1.92 -13.33
N ILE A 254 -31.91 2.46 -13.97
CA ILE A 254 -32.34 2.12 -15.35
C ILE A 254 -31.34 2.64 -16.42
N TYR A 255 -30.28 3.36 -16.03
CA TYR A 255 -29.40 4.08 -16.95
C TYR A 255 -27.91 3.75 -16.84
N SER A 256 -27.53 2.67 -16.15
CA SER A 256 -26.14 2.21 -16.22
C SER A 256 -25.92 1.46 -17.53
N THR A 257 -25.66 2.20 -18.62
CA THR A 257 -25.07 1.70 -19.87
C THR A 257 -23.62 1.28 -19.61
N TRP A 258 -23.43 0.35 -18.66
CA TRP A 258 -22.15 -0.25 -18.40
C TRP A 258 -21.79 -1.12 -19.62
N ASP A 259 -20.56 -0.97 -20.09
CA ASP A 259 -20.09 -1.58 -21.32
C ASP A 259 -18.93 -2.51 -20.95
N GLU A 260 -19.15 -3.82 -21.12
CA GLU A 260 -18.18 -4.87 -20.80
C GLU A 260 -16.81 -4.63 -21.44
N GLU A 261 -16.81 -4.16 -22.68
CA GLU A 261 -15.58 -3.91 -23.43
C GLU A 261 -14.80 -2.77 -22.78
N VAL A 262 -15.47 -1.69 -22.39
CA VAL A 262 -14.83 -0.55 -21.72
C VAL A 262 -14.18 -0.98 -20.42
N GLU A 263 -14.88 -1.77 -19.59
CA GLU A 263 -14.33 -2.29 -18.34
C GLU A 263 -13.07 -3.12 -18.57
N ILE A 264 -13.09 -4.06 -19.53
CA ILE A 264 -11.92 -4.88 -19.88
C ILE A 264 -10.72 -3.99 -20.18
N TYR A 265 -10.93 -2.94 -20.97
CA TYR A 265 -9.86 -2.04 -21.38
C TYR A 265 -9.39 -1.09 -20.28
N ASP A 266 -10.26 -0.68 -19.36
CA ASP A 266 -9.89 0.09 -18.17
C ASP A 266 -9.04 -0.76 -17.21
N ILE A 267 -9.44 -1.99 -16.93
CA ILE A 267 -8.64 -2.95 -16.15
C ILE A 267 -7.31 -3.23 -16.86
N ARG A 268 -7.32 -3.43 -18.19
CA ARG A 268 -6.10 -3.64 -18.98
C ARG A 268 -5.12 -2.47 -18.86
N ASP A 269 -5.60 -1.23 -18.81
CA ASP A 269 -4.76 -0.06 -18.57
C ASP A 269 -4.07 -0.15 -17.20
N TYR A 270 -4.78 -0.57 -16.15
CA TYR A 270 -4.18 -0.82 -14.82
C TYR A 270 -3.13 -1.92 -14.87
N VAL A 271 -3.41 -3.04 -15.55
CA VAL A 271 -2.43 -4.11 -15.78
C VAL A 271 -1.19 -3.55 -16.50
N GLY A 272 -1.39 -2.69 -17.50
CA GLY A 272 -0.29 -2.01 -18.20
C GLY A 272 0.57 -1.15 -17.29
N VAL A 273 -0.05 -0.41 -16.34
CA VAL A 273 0.66 0.36 -15.31
C VAL A 273 1.41 -0.56 -14.36
N VAL A 274 0.82 -1.68 -13.92
CA VAL A 274 1.48 -2.65 -13.04
C VAL A 274 2.71 -3.25 -13.70
N VAL A 275 2.56 -3.69 -14.95
CA VAL A 275 3.64 -4.30 -15.72
C VAL A 275 4.77 -3.30 -15.94
N SER A 276 4.47 -2.08 -16.40
CA SER A 276 5.50 -1.10 -16.76
C SER A 276 6.03 -0.28 -15.57
N GLY A 277 5.24 -0.08 -14.53
CA GLY A 277 5.56 0.79 -13.39
C GLY A 277 5.96 0.06 -12.12
N VAL A 278 5.63 -1.23 -11.98
CA VAL A 278 5.96 -2.03 -10.79
C VAL A 278 6.84 -3.22 -11.16
N LEU A 279 6.33 -4.13 -11.99
CA LEU A 279 7.00 -5.39 -12.28
C LEU A 279 8.29 -5.20 -13.08
N SER A 280 8.31 -4.27 -14.04
CA SER A 280 9.52 -3.99 -14.83
C SER A 280 10.65 -3.32 -14.02
N LEU A 281 10.36 -2.78 -12.83
CA LEU A 281 11.38 -2.21 -11.96
C LEU A 281 12.16 -3.28 -11.19
N ALA A 282 11.56 -4.47 -11.00
CA ALA A 282 12.19 -5.58 -10.30
C ALA A 282 13.46 -6.04 -11.05
N ARG A 283 14.62 -5.99 -10.40
CA ARG A 283 15.90 -6.35 -11.04
C ARG A 283 15.99 -7.83 -11.37
N ASN A 284 15.38 -8.69 -10.55
CA ASN A 284 15.47 -10.14 -10.63
C ASN A 284 14.13 -10.78 -10.27
N LEU A 285 13.13 -10.62 -11.15
CA LEU A 285 11.80 -11.18 -10.94
C LEU A 285 11.86 -12.71 -10.98
N CYS A 286 11.91 -13.33 -9.80
CA CYS A 286 12.11 -14.76 -9.63
C CYS A 286 10.80 -15.52 -9.79
N LYS A 287 9.71 -15.05 -9.18
CA LYS A 287 8.39 -15.68 -9.25
C LYS A 287 7.34 -14.64 -9.61
N LEU A 288 6.55 -14.93 -10.63
CA LEU A 288 5.40 -14.11 -11.00
C LEU A 288 4.20 -15.04 -11.17
N ASN A 289 3.24 -14.97 -10.25
CA ASN A 289 1.99 -15.68 -10.38
C ASN A 289 0.90 -14.71 -10.82
N VAL A 290 0.21 -14.99 -11.92
CA VAL A 290 -0.91 -14.18 -12.40
C VAL A 290 -2.19 -14.98 -12.30
N LYS A 291 -3.22 -14.37 -11.71
CA LYS A 291 -4.57 -14.93 -11.59
C LYS A 291 -5.57 -13.95 -12.15
N LEU A 292 -6.57 -14.48 -12.82
CA LEU A 292 -7.66 -13.71 -13.39
C LEU A 292 -8.99 -14.22 -12.86
N GLY A 293 -9.83 -13.32 -12.39
CA GLY A 293 -11.18 -13.60 -11.95
C GLY A 293 -12.19 -12.81 -12.78
N PHE A 294 -13.30 -13.45 -13.11
CA PHE A 294 -14.46 -12.84 -13.72
C PHE A 294 -15.66 -13.03 -12.79
N SER A 295 -16.31 -11.93 -12.39
CA SER A 295 -17.57 -11.96 -11.61
C SER A 295 -18.73 -11.61 -12.53
N ASP A 296 -19.76 -12.45 -12.53
CA ASP A 296 -21.06 -12.17 -13.17
C ASP A 296 -21.04 -12.02 -14.69
N PHE A 297 -20.11 -12.71 -15.36
CA PHE A 297 -20.09 -12.83 -16.81
C PHE A 297 -20.72 -14.14 -17.27
N ASN A 298 -21.51 -14.07 -18.35
CA ASN A 298 -22.14 -15.21 -19.03
C ASN A 298 -21.47 -15.49 -20.38
N TRP A 299 -20.17 -15.27 -20.47
CA TRP A 299 -19.39 -15.47 -21.68
C TRP A 299 -19.25 -16.95 -22.04
N THR A 300 -19.18 -17.20 -23.34
CA THR A 300 -18.73 -18.46 -23.91
C THR A 300 -17.25 -18.71 -23.59
N GLU A 301 -16.79 -19.94 -23.78
CA GLU A 301 -15.38 -20.30 -23.60
C GLU A 301 -14.45 -19.48 -24.52
N GLU A 302 -14.85 -19.28 -25.77
CA GLU A 302 -14.09 -18.48 -26.76
C GLU A 302 -13.95 -17.02 -26.33
N GLU A 303 -15.05 -16.42 -25.86
CA GLU A 303 -15.04 -15.05 -25.32
C GLU A 303 -14.17 -14.95 -24.06
N LEU A 304 -14.25 -15.93 -23.15
CA LEU A 304 -13.38 -15.99 -21.96
C LEU A 304 -11.90 -16.05 -22.35
N ILE A 305 -11.52 -16.88 -23.32
CA ILE A 305 -10.13 -16.99 -23.79
C ILE A 305 -9.69 -15.67 -24.44
N THR A 306 -10.54 -15.08 -25.29
CA THR A 306 -10.26 -13.82 -25.99
C THR A 306 -10.06 -12.67 -25.00
N ASN A 307 -10.99 -12.51 -24.04
CA ASN A 307 -10.94 -11.45 -23.03
C ASN A 307 -9.80 -11.66 -22.03
N SER A 308 -9.51 -12.91 -21.66
CA SER A 308 -8.34 -13.25 -20.83
C SER A 308 -7.04 -12.87 -21.53
N THR A 309 -6.90 -13.22 -22.81
CA THR A 309 -5.73 -12.88 -23.62
C THR A 309 -5.57 -11.37 -23.75
N CYS A 310 -6.67 -10.64 -23.93
CA CYS A 310 -6.69 -9.18 -23.97
C CYS A 310 -6.12 -8.56 -22.67
N LEU A 311 -6.59 -9.03 -21.51
CA LEU A 311 -6.15 -8.55 -20.19
C LEU A 311 -4.71 -8.94 -19.85
N LEU A 312 -4.24 -10.09 -20.33
CA LEU A 312 -2.90 -10.62 -20.07
C LEU A 312 -1.84 -10.10 -21.06
N GLY A 313 -2.27 -9.58 -22.21
CA GLY A 313 -1.40 -9.02 -23.24
C GLY A 313 -0.34 -8.03 -22.74
N PRO A 314 -0.61 -7.11 -21.79
CA PRO A 314 0.42 -6.21 -21.28
C PRO A 314 1.62 -6.93 -20.65
N PHE A 315 1.45 -8.11 -20.03
CA PHE A 315 2.55 -8.88 -19.44
C PHE A 315 3.52 -9.42 -20.48
N GLU A 316 3.11 -9.54 -21.74
CA GLU A 316 3.98 -9.95 -22.84
C GLU A 316 5.12 -8.94 -23.11
N ARG A 317 5.13 -7.81 -22.42
CA ARG A 317 6.22 -6.82 -22.45
C ARG A 317 7.30 -7.11 -21.39
N LEU A 318 7.03 -7.99 -20.44
CA LEU A 318 8.01 -8.45 -19.45
C LEU A 318 8.94 -9.50 -20.04
N ARG A 319 10.18 -9.48 -19.59
CA ARG A 319 11.24 -10.43 -19.93
C ARG A 319 12.03 -10.79 -18.68
N ASN A 320 12.87 -11.80 -18.76
CA ASN A 320 13.76 -12.22 -17.68
C ASN A 320 13.03 -12.68 -16.40
N VAL A 321 11.79 -13.17 -16.49
CA VAL A 321 11.09 -13.73 -15.33
C VAL A 321 11.49 -15.18 -15.17
N ARG A 322 12.04 -15.57 -14.02
CA ARG A 322 12.59 -16.94 -13.85
C ARG A 322 11.50 -18.01 -13.76
N GLN A 323 10.38 -17.71 -13.10
CA GLN A 323 9.25 -18.63 -12.89
C GLN A 323 7.92 -17.88 -13.07
N PRO A 324 7.56 -17.48 -14.30
CA PRO A 324 6.23 -16.99 -14.58
C PRO A 324 5.24 -18.15 -14.52
N ARG A 325 4.08 -17.92 -13.91
CA ARG A 325 2.98 -18.87 -13.83
C ARG A 325 1.67 -18.14 -14.05
N LEU A 326 0.91 -18.58 -15.04
CA LEU A 326 -0.47 -18.15 -15.22
C LEU A 326 -1.37 -19.22 -14.61
N CYS A 327 -1.82 -18.95 -13.38
CA CYS A 327 -2.42 -19.95 -12.50
C CYS A 327 -3.80 -20.45 -12.99
N GLY A 328 -4.57 -19.61 -13.67
CA GLY A 328 -5.93 -19.94 -14.08
C GLY A 328 -6.83 -18.72 -14.22
N VAL A 329 -7.99 -18.96 -14.81
CA VAL A 329 -9.12 -18.04 -14.84
C VAL A 329 -10.22 -18.60 -13.95
N TYR A 330 -10.70 -17.81 -13.01
CA TYR A 330 -11.64 -18.22 -11.97
C TYR A 330 -12.96 -17.47 -12.12
N LYS A 331 -14.07 -18.17 -11.84
CA LYS A 331 -15.36 -17.53 -11.61
C LYS A 331 -15.36 -17.03 -10.19
N SER A 332 -15.41 -15.71 -10.02
CA SER A 332 -15.64 -15.12 -8.72
C SER A 332 -17.15 -15.12 -8.47
N THR A 333 -17.59 -15.69 -7.36
CA THR A 333 -18.98 -15.56 -6.91
C THR A 333 -19.22 -14.14 -6.42
N ALA A 334 -20.33 -13.54 -6.85
CA ALA A 334 -20.82 -12.20 -6.47
C ALA A 334 -21.26 -12.08 -5.01
N ALA A 335 -20.60 -12.82 -4.10
CA ALA A 335 -20.86 -12.66 -2.69
C ALA A 335 -20.40 -11.24 -2.31
N ARG A 336 -21.39 -10.33 -2.19
CA ARG A 336 -21.49 -8.93 -1.70
C ARG A 336 -20.31 -8.19 -1.03
N THR A 337 -19.09 -8.72 -0.97
CA THR A 337 -17.98 -8.23 -0.17
C THR A 337 -16.73 -7.89 -0.98
N ASN A 338 -16.77 -7.86 -2.32
CA ASN A 338 -15.63 -7.40 -3.14
C ASN A 338 -15.36 -5.89 -3.01
N PHE A 339 -16.22 -5.15 -2.31
CA PHE A 339 -16.01 -3.75 -2.01
C PHE A 339 -14.76 -3.55 -1.14
N MET A 340 -14.01 -2.51 -1.47
CA MET A 340 -12.93 -2.03 -0.62
C MET A 340 -13.48 -1.67 0.76
N ILE A 341 -12.98 -2.33 1.80
CA ILE A 341 -13.30 -1.98 3.19
C ILE A 341 -12.27 -0.95 3.64
N ASN A 342 -12.70 0.31 3.73
CA ASN A 342 -11.93 1.33 4.44
C ASN A 342 -11.96 0.98 5.92
N THR A 343 -10.82 0.56 6.44
CA THR A 343 -10.68 0.30 7.87
C THR A 343 -10.25 1.60 8.54
N PRO A 344 -11.12 2.27 9.31
CA PRO A 344 -10.69 3.42 10.10
C PRO A 344 -9.63 2.91 11.09
N MET A 345 -8.43 3.50 11.06
CA MET A 345 -7.44 3.13 12.05
C MET A 345 -7.94 3.57 13.43
N PRO A 346 -7.87 2.70 14.45
CA PRO A 346 -8.19 3.12 15.80
C PRO A 346 -7.27 4.28 16.18
N PRO A 347 -7.81 5.36 16.78
CA PRO A 347 -6.99 6.49 17.18
C PRO A 347 -5.85 6.01 18.09
N PRO A 348 -4.63 6.53 17.92
CA PRO A 348 -3.50 6.10 18.72
C PRO A 348 -3.81 6.28 20.21
N ARG A 349 -3.79 5.19 20.98
CA ARG A 349 -4.13 5.15 22.42
C ARG A 349 -3.13 5.86 23.34
N THR A 350 -2.27 6.72 22.81
CA THR A 350 -1.15 7.27 23.58
C THR A 350 -1.14 8.79 23.54
N SER A 351 -1.11 9.35 24.75
CA SER A 351 -0.76 10.72 25.17
C SER A 351 -1.70 11.87 24.78
N ARG A 352 -2.19 12.53 25.83
CA ARG A 352 -3.03 13.74 25.89
C ARG A 352 -2.41 15.03 25.31
N SER A 353 -1.36 14.97 24.50
CA SER A 353 -0.65 16.19 24.07
C SER A 353 -0.71 16.38 22.56
N THR A 354 -1.26 17.54 22.19
CA THR A 354 -1.25 18.20 20.87
C THR A 354 -1.97 17.46 19.73
N GLN A 355 -3.24 17.85 19.56
CA GLN A 355 -4.13 17.58 18.42
C GLN A 355 -3.63 18.24 17.13
N HIS A 356 -2.47 17.85 16.61
CA HIS A 356 -2.27 18.01 15.18
C HIS A 356 -3.05 16.87 14.49
N ASN A 357 -3.94 17.25 13.57
CA ASN A 357 -4.77 16.38 12.74
C ASN A 357 -3.90 15.49 11.83
N ASP A 358 -3.14 14.58 12.43
CA ASP A 358 -2.48 13.49 11.74
C ASP A 358 -3.56 12.45 11.44
N LEU A 359 -4.45 12.82 10.50
CA LEU A 359 -5.52 11.97 10.00
C LEU A 359 -4.86 10.69 9.51
N SER A 360 -5.06 9.63 10.28
CA SER A 360 -4.48 8.33 9.99
C SER A 360 -4.93 7.88 8.61
N ASN A 361 -3.98 7.71 7.70
CA ASN A 361 -4.26 7.23 6.36
C ASN A 361 -5.10 5.95 6.39
N PRO A 362 -6.30 5.93 5.77
CA PRO A 362 -7.14 4.75 5.77
C PRO A 362 -6.41 3.63 5.02
N LEU A 363 -6.26 2.49 5.68
CA LEU A 363 -5.80 1.27 5.01
C LEU A 363 -6.99 0.65 4.29
N CYS A 364 -6.75 0.25 3.05
CA CYS A 364 -7.71 -0.41 2.20
C CYS A 364 -7.53 -1.92 2.36
N SER A 365 -8.50 -2.60 2.98
CA SER A 365 -8.54 -4.06 2.97
C SER A 365 -9.30 -4.53 1.74
N ILE A 366 -8.65 -5.36 0.92
CA ILE A 366 -9.26 -5.99 -0.26
C ILE A 366 -9.26 -7.48 -0.06
N PRO A 367 -10.42 -8.14 -0.16
CA PRO A 367 -10.49 -9.60 -0.12
C PRO A 367 -9.58 -10.22 -1.18
N ALA A 368 -8.87 -11.27 -0.79
CA ALA A 368 -8.09 -12.05 -1.74
C ALA A 368 -9.00 -12.63 -2.83
N LEU A 369 -8.48 -12.73 -4.06
CA LEU A 369 -9.21 -13.31 -5.17
C LEU A 369 -9.57 -14.77 -4.84
N ARG A 370 -10.87 -15.06 -4.80
CA ARG A 370 -11.36 -16.40 -4.49
C ARG A 370 -11.07 -17.34 -5.66
N GLN A 371 -10.58 -18.54 -5.36
CA GLN A 371 -10.26 -19.59 -6.33
C GLN A 371 -11.28 -20.73 -6.22
N GLU A 372 -12.57 -20.41 -6.08
CA GLU A 372 -13.62 -21.39 -5.80
C GLU A 372 -13.90 -22.27 -7.03
N VAL A 373 -14.04 -21.67 -8.21
CA VAL A 373 -14.35 -22.38 -9.45
C VAL A 373 -13.40 -21.93 -10.56
N GLN A 374 -12.53 -22.83 -11.01
CA GLN A 374 -11.68 -22.58 -12.18
C GLN A 374 -12.50 -22.79 -13.45
N VAL A 375 -12.61 -21.75 -14.27
CA VAL A 375 -13.35 -21.78 -15.54
C VAL A 375 -12.44 -22.10 -16.71
N LEU A 376 -11.24 -21.51 -16.73
CA LEU A 376 -10.18 -21.90 -17.67
C LEU A 376 -8.98 -22.44 -16.90
N GLY A 377 -8.58 -23.66 -17.23
CA GLY A 377 -7.58 -24.43 -16.52
C GLY A 377 -6.98 -25.55 -17.37
N PRO A 378 -6.31 -26.54 -16.72
CA PRO A 378 -5.60 -27.61 -17.41
C PRO A 378 -6.46 -28.48 -18.36
N SER A 379 -7.78 -28.46 -18.24
CA SER A 379 -8.71 -29.17 -19.14
C SER A 379 -8.90 -28.52 -20.50
N HIS A 380 -8.52 -27.25 -20.68
CA HIS A 380 -8.81 -26.47 -21.88
C HIS A 380 -7.58 -26.35 -22.77
N ALA A 381 -7.58 -27.04 -23.91
CA ALA A 381 -6.42 -27.17 -24.79
C ALA A 381 -5.93 -25.81 -25.32
N GLU A 382 -6.84 -24.95 -25.78
CA GLU A 382 -6.51 -23.63 -26.33
C GLU A 382 -5.91 -22.70 -25.25
N TYR A 383 -6.54 -22.66 -24.08
CA TYR A 383 -6.02 -21.90 -22.94
C TYR A 383 -4.64 -22.40 -22.49
N ASN A 384 -4.42 -23.71 -22.44
CA ASN A 384 -3.11 -24.29 -22.11
C ASN A 384 -2.05 -23.91 -23.15
N ALA A 385 -2.38 -23.95 -24.44
CA ALA A 385 -1.47 -23.53 -25.50
C ALA A 385 -1.09 -22.04 -25.35
N TYR A 386 -2.07 -21.19 -25.06
CA TYR A 386 -1.82 -19.78 -24.75
C TYR A 386 -0.95 -19.61 -23.50
N ARG A 387 -1.28 -20.30 -22.40
CA ARG A 387 -0.52 -20.28 -21.14
C ARG A 387 0.95 -20.66 -21.37
N GLU A 388 1.21 -21.76 -22.04
CA GLU A 388 2.58 -22.23 -22.30
C GLU A 388 3.36 -21.24 -23.16
N LYS A 389 2.71 -20.68 -24.20
CA LYS A 389 3.29 -19.64 -25.04
C LYS A 389 3.63 -18.40 -24.19
N TRP A 390 2.71 -17.96 -23.34
CA TRP A 390 2.87 -16.80 -22.47
C TRP A 390 3.99 -17.00 -21.44
N GLU A 391 4.01 -18.13 -20.72
CA GLU A 391 5.03 -18.45 -19.71
C GLU A 391 6.42 -18.53 -20.36
N ARG A 392 6.52 -19.17 -21.52
CA ARG A 392 7.76 -19.22 -22.31
C ARG A 392 8.20 -17.81 -22.70
N TRP A 393 7.29 -17.01 -23.23
CA TRP A 393 7.56 -15.66 -23.72
C TRP A 393 8.06 -14.71 -22.62
N VAL A 394 7.41 -14.73 -21.46
CA VAL A 394 7.78 -13.90 -20.30
C VAL A 394 9.10 -14.37 -19.66
N SER A 395 9.44 -15.65 -19.80
CA SER A 395 10.72 -16.23 -19.37
C SER A 395 11.90 -15.90 -20.29
N LEU A 396 11.64 -15.48 -21.54
CA LEU A 396 12.72 -15.20 -22.50
C LEU A 396 13.68 -14.15 -21.96
N THR A 397 14.97 -14.42 -22.15
CA THR A 397 16.03 -13.49 -21.79
C THR A 397 16.08 -12.37 -22.82
N ALA A 398 16.09 -11.12 -22.36
CA ALA A 398 16.25 -9.96 -23.22
C ALA A 398 17.19 -8.94 -22.58
N ASP A 399 18.21 -8.53 -23.32
CA ASP A 399 19.22 -7.57 -22.86
C ASP A 399 18.69 -6.14 -22.83
N LYS A 400 17.69 -5.85 -23.67
CA LYS A 400 17.11 -4.50 -23.80
C LYS A 400 15.62 -4.54 -23.48
N PRO A 401 15.10 -3.51 -22.79
CA PRO A 401 13.66 -3.35 -22.63
C PRO A 401 13.00 -3.21 -24.01
N LEU A 402 11.83 -3.82 -24.20
CA LEU A 402 11.08 -3.67 -25.44
C LEU A 402 10.78 -2.19 -25.70
N GLN A 403 11.06 -1.75 -26.92
CA GLN A 403 10.70 -0.40 -27.34
C GLN A 403 9.18 -0.25 -27.31
N LYS A 404 8.71 0.90 -26.80
CA LYS A 404 7.28 1.22 -26.80
C LYS A 404 6.84 1.47 -28.25
N PRO A 405 5.70 0.90 -28.70
CA PRO A 405 5.26 1.12 -30.07
C PRO A 405 4.90 2.60 -30.29
N PRO A 406 5.18 3.18 -31.47
CA PRO A 406 4.94 4.60 -31.75
C PRO A 406 3.49 5.04 -31.52
N ILE A 407 2.52 4.13 -31.71
CA ILE A 407 1.09 4.38 -31.50
C ILE A 407 0.76 4.82 -30.06
N ARG A 408 1.60 4.48 -29.07
CA ARG A 408 1.41 4.99 -27.70
C ARG A 408 1.59 6.49 -27.62
N ARG A 409 2.60 7.04 -28.30
CA ARG A 409 2.78 8.49 -28.36
C ARG A 409 1.59 9.13 -29.06
N MET A 410 1.14 8.55 -30.18
CA MET A 410 -0.07 9.03 -30.87
C MET A 410 -1.29 9.04 -29.95
N PHE A 411 -1.49 7.99 -29.14
CA PHE A 411 -2.56 7.93 -28.14
C PHE A 411 -2.44 9.02 -27.07
N SER A 412 -1.24 9.27 -26.55
CA SER A 412 -1.01 10.33 -25.54
C SER A 412 -1.39 11.72 -26.09
N GLU A 413 -0.88 12.07 -27.28
CA GLU A 413 -1.18 13.36 -27.93
C GLU A 413 -2.68 13.48 -28.27
N PHE A 414 -3.29 12.40 -28.78
CA PHE A 414 -4.72 12.35 -29.07
C PHE A 414 -5.56 12.54 -27.82
N LYS A 415 -5.19 11.89 -26.70
CA LYS A 415 -5.89 12.03 -25.43
C LYS A 415 -5.81 13.45 -24.90
N GLU A 416 -4.63 14.07 -24.94
CA GLU A 416 -4.45 15.47 -24.50
C GLU A 416 -5.32 16.42 -25.33
N PHE A 417 -5.30 16.26 -26.65
CA PHE A 417 -6.14 17.04 -27.56
C PHE A 417 -7.64 16.82 -27.32
N TYR A 418 -8.07 15.58 -27.18
CA TYR A 418 -9.45 15.21 -26.85
C TYR A 418 -9.90 15.86 -25.54
N THR A 419 -9.09 15.81 -24.47
CA THR A 419 -9.45 16.41 -23.18
C THR A 419 -9.66 17.92 -23.30
N LYS A 420 -8.83 18.62 -24.08
CA LYS A 420 -9.01 20.06 -24.33
C LYS A 420 -10.29 20.35 -25.12
N ILE A 421 -10.56 19.57 -26.18
CA ILE A 421 -11.74 19.75 -27.01
C ILE A 421 -13.03 19.39 -26.28
N ALA A 422 -13.04 18.33 -25.47
CA ALA A 422 -14.23 17.86 -24.77
C ALA A 422 -14.83 18.91 -23.82
N VAL A 423 -14.02 19.88 -23.37
CA VAL A 423 -14.47 21.02 -22.55
C VAL A 423 -15.29 22.03 -23.37
N VAL A 424 -14.98 22.17 -24.66
CA VAL A 424 -15.53 23.24 -25.52
C VAL A 424 -16.59 22.68 -26.49
N VAL A 425 -16.41 21.46 -26.98
CA VAL A 425 -17.23 20.83 -28.02
C VAL A 425 -18.02 19.67 -27.42
N SER A 426 -19.24 19.96 -26.96
CA SER A 426 -20.11 18.96 -26.30
C SER A 426 -20.42 17.74 -27.18
N ALA A 427 -20.51 17.91 -28.51
CA ALA A 427 -20.76 16.82 -29.47
C ALA A 427 -19.75 15.67 -29.37
N VAL A 428 -18.50 15.96 -28.98
CA VAL A 428 -17.43 14.96 -28.81
C VAL A 428 -17.67 14.06 -27.58
N THR A 429 -18.42 14.55 -26.59
CA THR A 429 -18.78 13.82 -25.35
C THR A 429 -20.11 13.07 -25.44
N THR A 430 -20.88 13.27 -26.52
CA THR A 430 -22.15 12.58 -26.74
C THR A 430 -21.96 11.07 -26.88
N HIS A 431 -20.83 10.63 -27.44
CA HIS A 431 -20.49 9.22 -27.59
C HIS A 431 -20.05 8.61 -26.24
N LYS A 432 -20.73 7.54 -25.82
CA LYS A 432 -20.47 6.81 -24.58
C LYS A 432 -20.10 5.35 -24.86
N GLY A 433 -19.58 4.66 -23.83
CA GLY A 433 -19.24 3.25 -23.90
C GLY A 433 -18.19 2.97 -24.99
N ARG A 434 -18.36 1.84 -25.70
CA ARG A 434 -17.50 1.43 -26.82
C ARG A 434 -17.41 2.44 -27.96
N GLN A 435 -18.37 3.34 -28.10
CA GLN A 435 -18.38 4.36 -29.15
C GLN A 435 -17.58 5.61 -28.78
N ALA A 436 -17.20 5.77 -27.51
CA ALA A 436 -16.42 6.91 -27.06
C ALA A 436 -15.05 6.97 -27.76
N PHE A 437 -14.62 8.17 -28.16
CA PHE A 437 -13.35 8.39 -28.84
C PHE A 437 -12.16 7.79 -28.08
N LEU A 438 -12.05 8.03 -26.77
CA LEU A 438 -10.92 7.51 -25.99
C LEU A 438 -10.90 5.98 -25.94
N HIS A 439 -12.05 5.33 -25.91
CA HIS A 439 -12.13 3.87 -25.94
C HIS A 439 -11.68 3.32 -27.29
N ARG A 440 -12.25 3.82 -28.39
CA ARG A 440 -11.84 3.42 -29.76
C ARG A 440 -10.34 3.66 -30.01
N ALA A 441 -9.80 4.77 -29.52
CA ALA A 441 -8.37 5.08 -29.61
C ALA A 441 -7.52 4.07 -28.83
N ARG A 442 -8.00 3.62 -27.67
CA ARG A 442 -7.34 2.64 -26.82
C ARG A 442 -7.36 1.25 -27.46
N VAL A 443 -8.48 0.82 -28.03
CA VAL A 443 -8.61 -0.43 -28.80
C VAL A 443 -7.61 -0.44 -29.96
N ALA A 444 -7.56 0.64 -30.74
CA ALA A 444 -6.61 0.78 -31.85
C ALA A 444 -5.14 0.77 -31.37
N ARG A 445 -4.83 1.43 -30.25
CA ARG A 445 -3.49 1.42 -29.63
C ARG A 445 -3.06 0.00 -29.25
N GLU A 446 -3.96 -0.77 -28.67
CA GLU A 446 -3.67 -2.11 -28.15
C GLU A 446 -3.63 -3.19 -29.21
N THR A 447 -4.31 -2.99 -30.34
CA THR A 447 -4.23 -3.85 -31.53
C THR A 447 -3.15 -3.39 -32.52
N GLU A 448 -2.41 -2.32 -32.18
CA GLU A 448 -1.45 -1.65 -33.05
C GLU A 448 -2.04 -1.26 -34.43
N ASN A 449 -3.36 -1.03 -34.48
CA ASN A 449 -4.08 -0.64 -35.70
C ASN A 449 -3.96 0.87 -35.95
N VAL A 450 -2.85 1.25 -36.59
CA VAL A 450 -2.52 2.65 -36.93
C VAL A 450 -3.56 3.27 -37.86
N GLU A 451 -4.16 2.49 -38.75
CA GLU A 451 -5.16 2.98 -39.71
C GLU A 451 -6.46 3.36 -39.00
N ALA A 452 -7.02 2.47 -38.17
CA ALA A 452 -8.19 2.76 -37.36
C ALA A 452 -7.95 3.98 -36.44
N PHE A 453 -6.75 4.08 -35.87
CA PHE A 453 -6.38 5.25 -35.06
C PHE A 453 -6.40 6.55 -35.86
N ARG A 454 -5.88 6.55 -37.09
CA ARG A 454 -5.86 7.74 -37.97
C ARG A 454 -7.26 8.15 -38.41
N LEU A 455 -8.15 7.20 -38.70
CA LEU A 455 -9.55 7.47 -39.00
C LEU A 455 -10.24 8.17 -37.84
N LEU A 456 -10.07 7.65 -36.62
CA LEU A 456 -10.61 8.23 -35.41
C LEU A 456 -10.06 9.64 -35.13
N ARG A 457 -8.76 9.86 -35.37
CA ARG A 457 -8.15 11.18 -35.28
C ARG A 457 -8.79 12.16 -36.26
N ASN A 458 -8.99 11.74 -37.51
CA ASN A 458 -9.60 12.60 -38.53
C ASN A 458 -11.06 12.93 -38.20
N GLU A 459 -11.81 11.97 -37.65
CA GLU A 459 -13.17 12.17 -37.13
C GLU A 459 -13.22 13.22 -36.01
N LEU A 460 -12.29 13.16 -35.04
CA LEU A 460 -12.18 14.18 -33.99
C LEU A 460 -11.79 15.57 -34.55
N ILE A 461 -10.90 15.61 -35.55
CA ILE A 461 -10.52 16.84 -36.25
C ILE A 461 -11.72 17.45 -36.99
N GLN A 462 -12.59 16.64 -37.59
CA GLN A 462 -13.81 17.12 -38.24
C GLN A 462 -14.74 17.81 -37.25
N HIS A 463 -14.95 17.21 -36.06
CA HIS A 463 -15.74 17.87 -35.00
C HIS A 463 -15.15 19.23 -34.59
N TRP A 464 -13.83 19.35 -34.53
CA TRP A 464 -13.17 20.61 -34.22
C TRP A 464 -13.41 21.67 -35.31
N TYR A 465 -13.26 21.31 -36.59
CA TYR A 465 -13.52 22.25 -37.69
C TYR A 465 -14.99 22.67 -37.76
N SER A 466 -15.93 21.73 -37.60
CA SER A 466 -17.36 22.09 -37.55
C SER A 466 -17.68 23.05 -36.39
N TYR A 467 -17.06 22.85 -35.22
CA TYR A 467 -17.20 23.79 -34.11
C TYR A 467 -16.67 25.20 -34.47
N LEU A 468 -15.51 25.30 -35.10
CA LEU A 468 -14.95 26.59 -35.52
C LEU A 468 -15.84 27.31 -36.55
N GLU A 469 -16.41 26.57 -37.49
CA GLU A 469 -17.37 27.11 -38.47
C GLU A 469 -18.62 27.64 -37.79
N ASP A 470 -19.14 26.93 -36.78
CA ASP A 470 -20.30 27.37 -35.99
C ASP A 470 -20.02 28.64 -35.19
N GLU A 471 -18.86 28.73 -34.54
CA GLU A 471 -18.47 29.92 -33.79
C GLU A 471 -18.26 31.13 -34.70
N GLU A 472 -17.66 30.96 -35.88
CA GLU A 472 -17.52 32.06 -36.84
C GLU A 472 -18.88 32.53 -37.35
N ARG A 473 -19.84 31.61 -37.59
CA ARG A 473 -21.22 31.99 -37.93
C ARG A 473 -21.90 32.80 -36.82
N LYS A 474 -21.74 32.40 -35.55
CA LYS A 474 -22.30 33.15 -34.41
C LYS A 474 -21.69 34.54 -34.28
N LYS A 475 -20.37 34.66 -34.45
CA LYS A 475 -19.67 35.93 -34.45
C LYS A 475 -20.18 36.85 -35.56
N ASN A 476 -20.37 36.32 -36.77
CA ASN A 476 -20.91 37.09 -37.89
C ASN A 476 -22.35 37.56 -37.62
N ASP A 477 -23.21 36.70 -37.06
CA ASP A 477 -24.57 37.09 -36.66
C ASP A 477 -24.59 38.21 -35.61
N ILE A 478 -23.72 38.14 -34.60
CA ILE A 478 -23.58 39.20 -33.58
C ILE A 478 -23.09 40.52 -34.22
N ASN A 479 -22.11 40.45 -35.13
CA ASN A 479 -21.61 41.64 -35.84
C ASN A 479 -22.71 42.28 -36.71
N ASP A 480 -23.53 41.47 -37.36
CA ASP A 480 -24.67 41.95 -38.15
C ASP A 480 -25.71 42.63 -37.24
N GLN A 481 -25.98 42.07 -36.06
CA GLN A 481 -26.88 42.67 -35.07
C GLN A 481 -26.31 43.99 -34.50
N LEU A 482 -25.01 44.04 -34.20
CA LEU A 482 -24.33 45.25 -33.75
C LEU A 482 -24.39 46.35 -34.81
N SER A 483 -24.15 46.01 -36.07
CA SER A 483 -24.23 46.95 -37.19
C SER A 483 -25.64 47.53 -37.29
N LYS A 484 -26.68 46.68 -37.22
CA LYS A 484 -28.09 47.13 -37.19
C LYS A 484 -28.40 48.06 -36.01
N MET A 485 -27.84 47.78 -34.84
CA MET A 485 -28.02 48.63 -33.65
C MET A 485 -27.38 50.01 -33.85
N LEU A 486 -26.16 50.06 -34.38
CA LEU A 486 -25.46 51.32 -34.68
C LEU A 486 -26.17 52.11 -35.79
N ASP A 487 -26.67 51.44 -36.82
CA ASP A 487 -27.46 52.06 -37.89
C ASP A 487 -28.78 52.65 -37.36
N ALA A 488 -29.32 52.11 -36.27
CA ALA A 488 -30.50 52.63 -35.60
C ALA A 488 -30.19 53.80 -34.64
N ASP A 489 -28.93 53.97 -34.21
CA ASP A 489 -28.47 55.05 -33.31
C ASP A 489 -28.15 56.35 -34.08
N VAL A 490 -29.00 56.69 -35.05
CA VAL A 490 -28.97 57.99 -35.72
C VAL A 490 -29.97 58.91 -35.01
N TYR A 491 -29.47 59.73 -34.09
CA TYR A 491 -30.29 60.74 -33.43
C TYR A 491 -30.68 61.82 -34.45
N PRO A 492 -31.97 62.16 -34.64
CA PRO A 492 -32.38 63.24 -35.52
C PRO A 492 -31.75 64.56 -35.05
N SER A 493 -30.87 65.14 -35.86
CA SER A 493 -30.16 66.39 -35.53
C SER A 493 -31.03 67.65 -35.67
N HIS A 494 -32.35 67.52 -35.80
CA HIS A 494 -33.26 68.62 -36.17
C HIS A 494 -34.21 69.07 -35.07
N ASP A 495 -34.16 68.48 -33.86
CA ASP A 495 -35.05 68.83 -32.74
C ASP A 495 -34.36 69.68 -31.62
N PHE A 496 -33.21 70.31 -31.92
CA PHE A 496 -32.50 71.21 -31.00
C PHE A 496 -32.31 72.64 -31.53
N ASP A 497 -33.29 73.16 -32.29
CA ASP A 497 -33.41 74.60 -32.61
C ASP A 497 -34.65 75.23 -31.97
#